data_AF-A0A6I9WFS1-F1
#
_entry.id   AF-A0A6I9WFS1-F1
#
_cell.length_a   1.000
_cell.length_b   1.000
_cell.length_c   1.000
_cell.angle_alpha   90.00
_cell.angle_beta   90.00
_cell.angle_gamma   90.00
#
_symmetry.space_group_name_H-M   'P 1'
#
loop_
_entity.id
_entity.type
_entity.pdbx_description
1 polymer ?
#
loop_
_entity_poly.entity_id
_entity_poly.type
_entity_poly.pdbx_seq_one_letter_code
_entity_poly.pdbx_strand_id
1 'polypeptide(L)'
;MAKYPIFELVSDWPNKVMDMNLPPNINAVVNTNAERTFAIYNDEIDDCSSDITRCTRYFPSAVRYIDGNLCFIVKRQFFKYNEFTRSVTMAGKFDAEIFGIMCPKDGLLKQLRALLKKFAQIRNVFSSEDDLEEEREEERNFSYIV
;
A
#
# COMPACT_ATOMS: atom_id res chain seq x y z
N MET A 1 -5.80 18.92 16.06
CA MET A 1 -6.35 17.72 15.41
C MET A 1 -6.39 17.99 13.92
N ALA A 2 -5.61 17.25 13.11
CA ALA A 2 -5.58 17.48 11.67
C ALA A 2 -6.92 17.06 11.05
N LYS A 3 -7.62 18.00 10.39
CA LYS A 3 -8.78 17.68 9.56
C LYS A 3 -8.27 17.13 8.25
N TYR A 4 -8.40 15.82 8.06
CA TYR A 4 -8.18 15.22 6.75
C TYR A 4 -9.38 15.53 5.85
N PRO A 5 -9.15 15.80 4.56
CA PRO A 5 -10.24 15.93 3.61
C PRO A 5 -11.06 14.64 3.59
N ILE A 6 -12.38 14.79 3.57
CA ILE A 6 -13.30 13.68 3.35
C ILE A 6 -13.34 13.50 1.83
N PHE A 7 -12.88 12.34 1.36
CA PHE A 7 -12.96 11.98 -0.05
C PHE A 7 -14.26 11.23 -0.27
N GLU A 8 -15.19 11.85 -0.98
CA GLU A 8 -16.41 11.19 -1.43
C GLU A 8 -16.20 10.64 -2.84
N LEU A 9 -16.74 9.44 -3.09
CA LEU A 9 -16.85 8.92 -4.45
C LEU A 9 -17.77 9.85 -5.24
N VAL A 10 -17.37 10.16 -6.48
CA VAL A 10 -18.25 10.85 -7.43
C VAL A 10 -19.52 10.01 -7.61
N SER A 11 -20.68 10.65 -7.64
CA SER A 11 -22.01 10.02 -7.54
C SER A 11 -22.27 8.88 -8.54
N ASP A 12 -21.56 8.89 -9.66
CA ASP A 12 -21.76 7.96 -10.78
C ASP A 12 -20.70 6.85 -10.83
N TRP A 13 -19.91 6.67 -9.76
CA TRP A 13 -18.90 5.62 -9.65
C TRP A 13 -19.31 4.49 -8.68
N PRO A 14 -18.90 3.23 -8.94
CA PRO A 14 -17.98 2.78 -9.98
C PRO A 14 -18.63 2.50 -11.34
N ASN A 15 -17.95 2.88 -12.42
CA ASN A 15 -18.32 2.57 -13.81
C ASN A 15 -17.52 1.37 -14.34
N LYS A 16 -18.07 0.65 -15.33
CA LYS A 16 -17.33 -0.44 -15.99
C LYS A 16 -16.25 0.14 -16.91
N VAL A 17 -15.11 -0.54 -16.98
CA VAL A 17 -13.97 -0.14 -17.84
C VAL A 17 -14.38 0.00 -19.31
N MET A 18 -15.24 -0.91 -19.79
CA MET A 18 -15.73 -0.88 -21.18
C MET A 18 -16.59 0.35 -21.48
N ASP A 19 -17.29 0.88 -20.48
CA ASP A 19 -18.14 2.07 -20.62
C ASP A 19 -17.30 3.36 -20.69
N MET A 20 -15.99 3.27 -20.43
CA MET A 20 -15.02 4.37 -20.48
C MET A 20 -14.20 4.40 -21.77
N ASN A 21 -14.56 3.61 -22.78
CA ASN A 21 -13.76 3.40 -24.01
C ASN A 21 -12.34 2.89 -23.74
N LEU A 22 -12.12 2.19 -22.63
CA LEU A 22 -10.83 1.61 -22.29
C LEU A 22 -10.80 0.12 -22.67
N PRO A 23 -9.63 -0.41 -23.06
CA PRO A 23 -9.49 -1.81 -23.42
C PRO A 23 -9.70 -2.74 -22.21
N PRO A 24 -10.25 -3.95 -22.44
CA PRO A 24 -10.34 -4.96 -21.41
C PRO A 24 -8.94 -5.44 -21.01
N ASN A 25 -8.64 -5.47 -19.71
CA ASN A 25 -7.36 -5.84 -19.08
C ASN A 25 -6.28 -4.75 -19.05
N ILE A 26 -6.61 -3.64 -18.39
CA ILE A 26 -5.63 -2.60 -18.07
C ILE A 26 -4.65 -3.12 -17.01
N ASN A 27 -3.35 -3.05 -17.32
CA ASN A 27 -2.27 -3.38 -16.39
C ASN A 27 -1.95 -2.24 -15.43
N ALA A 28 -1.92 -1.01 -15.95
CA ALA A 28 -1.64 0.19 -15.16
C ALA A 28 -2.27 1.42 -15.80
N VAL A 29 -2.55 2.42 -14.97
CA VAL A 29 -2.97 3.77 -15.40
C VAL A 29 -2.08 4.76 -14.67
N VAL A 30 -1.47 5.70 -15.41
CA VAL A 30 -0.59 6.71 -14.82
C VAL A 30 -0.82 8.07 -15.46
N ASN A 31 -0.85 9.11 -14.65
CA ASN A 31 -0.95 10.50 -15.12
C ASN A 31 0.46 11.05 -15.38
N THR A 32 0.64 11.74 -16.50
CA THR A 32 1.88 12.40 -16.94
C THR A 32 2.00 13.82 -16.39
N ASN A 33 3.15 14.49 -16.57
CA ASN A 33 3.26 15.92 -16.27
C ASN A 33 2.48 16.78 -17.28
N ALA A 34 2.19 16.25 -18.46
CA ALA A 34 1.39 16.92 -19.49
C ALA A 34 -0.13 16.81 -19.23
N GLU A 35 -0.55 16.44 -18.02
CA GLU A 35 -1.95 16.23 -17.62
C GLU A 35 -2.68 15.17 -18.46
N ARG A 36 -1.92 14.27 -19.10
CA ARG A 36 -2.47 13.16 -19.86
C ARG A 36 -2.46 11.88 -19.04
N THR A 37 -3.37 10.97 -19.37
CA THR A 37 -3.51 9.69 -18.69
C THR A 37 -3.05 8.60 -19.64
N PHE A 38 -2.00 7.89 -19.28
CA PHE A 38 -1.52 6.73 -20.02
C PHE A 38 -2.18 5.47 -19.46
N ALA A 39 -2.89 4.73 -20.32
CA ALA A 39 -3.36 3.38 -20.03
C ALA A 39 -2.38 2.37 -20.64
N ILE A 40 -1.93 1.41 -19.81
CA ILE A 40 -1.01 0.36 -20.22
C ILE A 40 -1.78 -0.95 -20.28
N TYR A 41 -1.77 -1.61 -21.44
CA TYR A 41 -2.41 -2.91 -21.66
C TYR A 41 -1.64 -3.68 -22.74
N ASN A 42 -1.45 -5.00 -22.59
CA ASN A 42 -0.88 -5.87 -23.64
C ASN A 42 0.35 -5.33 -24.39
N ASP A 43 1.36 -4.80 -23.68
CA ASP A 43 2.57 -4.17 -24.26
C ASP A 43 2.36 -2.83 -24.99
N GLU A 44 1.17 -2.24 -24.91
CA GLU A 44 0.83 -0.97 -25.52
C GLU A 44 0.68 0.12 -24.45
N ILE A 45 1.13 1.33 -24.79
CA ILE A 45 0.83 2.55 -24.05
C ILE A 45 -0.09 3.38 -24.94
N ASP A 46 -1.31 3.58 -24.46
CA ASP A 46 -2.28 4.49 -25.05
C ASP A 46 -2.33 5.76 -24.20
N ASP A 47 -2.09 6.90 -24.82
CA ASP A 47 -2.14 8.23 -24.21
C ASP A 47 -3.59 8.80 -24.18
N CYS A 48 -4.61 7.97 -24.44
CA CYS A 48 -6.00 8.42 -24.64
C CYS A 48 -6.12 9.56 -25.70
N SER A 49 -5.06 9.76 -26.48
CA SER A 49 -4.93 10.60 -27.65
C SER A 49 -4.57 9.64 -28.77
N SER A 50 -5.03 9.89 -29.98
CA SER A 50 -5.13 8.90 -31.08
C SER A 50 -3.84 8.17 -31.51
N ASP A 51 -2.71 8.39 -30.81
CA ASP A 51 -1.41 7.79 -31.02
C ASP A 51 -1.13 6.68 -30.00
N ILE A 52 -1.28 5.42 -30.42
CA ILE A 52 -0.85 4.25 -29.64
C ILE A 52 0.65 4.05 -29.84
N THR A 53 1.43 4.10 -28.76
CA THR A 53 2.86 3.77 -28.80
C THR A 53 3.08 2.34 -28.33
N ARG A 54 3.61 1.49 -29.23
CA ARG A 54 4.00 0.13 -28.87
C ARG A 54 5.26 0.14 -28.00
N CYS A 55 5.18 -0.48 -26.83
CA CYS A 55 6.35 -0.75 -26.02
C CYS A 55 6.97 -2.07 -26.44
N THR A 56 8.30 -2.10 -26.52
CA THR A 56 9.04 -3.35 -26.78
C THR A 56 9.09 -4.27 -25.55
N ARG A 57 8.43 -3.89 -24.44
CA ARG A 57 8.55 -4.55 -23.15
C ARG A 57 7.25 -4.45 -22.35
N TYR A 58 6.87 -5.58 -21.76
CA TYR A 58 5.70 -5.69 -20.90
C TYR A 58 5.93 -5.03 -19.55
N PHE A 59 5.14 -3.99 -19.28
CA PHE A 59 5.13 -3.27 -18.01
C PHE A 59 3.84 -3.58 -17.26
N PRO A 60 3.86 -4.52 -16.30
CA PRO A 60 2.67 -4.88 -15.52
C PRO A 60 2.24 -3.76 -14.55
N SER A 61 3.12 -2.80 -14.27
CA SER A 61 2.84 -1.72 -13.31
C SER A 61 3.62 -0.46 -13.66
N ALA A 62 2.98 0.68 -13.47
CA ALA A 62 3.58 2.00 -13.67
C ALA A 62 3.10 2.97 -12.58
N VAL A 63 3.97 3.91 -12.22
CA VAL A 63 3.71 4.94 -11.20
C VAL A 63 4.49 6.19 -11.52
N ARG A 64 3.92 7.37 -11.24
CA ARG A 64 4.63 8.64 -11.34
C ARG A 64 5.59 8.78 -10.16
N TYR A 65 6.86 8.95 -10.46
CA TYR A 65 7.90 9.19 -9.47
C TYR A 65 7.87 10.65 -8.99
N ILE A 66 8.46 10.91 -7.82
CA ILE A 66 8.38 12.21 -7.11
C ILE A 66 8.90 13.38 -7.96
N ASP A 67 9.89 13.12 -8.83
CA ASP A 67 10.48 14.13 -9.72
C ASP A 67 9.79 14.25 -11.09
N GLY A 68 8.61 13.66 -11.24
CA GLY A 68 7.82 13.71 -12.46
C GLY A 68 8.20 12.67 -13.52
N ASN A 69 9.24 11.86 -13.32
CA ASN A 69 9.54 10.75 -14.23
C ASN A 69 8.52 9.62 -14.06
N LEU A 70 8.23 8.88 -15.13
CA LEU A 70 7.44 7.65 -15.06
C LEU A 70 8.34 6.51 -14.57
N CYS A 71 7.86 5.73 -13.61
CA CYS A 71 8.57 4.55 -13.11
C CYS A 71 7.77 3.31 -13.50
N PHE A 72 8.37 2.47 -14.34
CA PHE A 72 7.80 1.19 -14.73
C PHE A 72 8.43 0.07 -13.92
N ILE A 73 7.60 -0.83 -13.39
CA ILE A 73 8.03 -1.93 -12.53
C ILE A 73 7.70 -3.24 -13.21
N VAL A 74 8.73 -4.05 -13.47
CA VAL A 74 8.61 -5.38 -14.07
C VAL A 74 9.30 -6.39 -13.17
N LYS A 75 8.52 -7.29 -12.56
CA LYS A 75 9.04 -8.30 -11.61
C LYS A 75 9.80 -7.62 -10.45
N ARG A 76 11.13 -7.72 -10.42
CA ARG A 76 12.02 -7.11 -9.43
C ARG A 76 12.93 -6.06 -10.05
N GLN A 77 12.55 -5.49 -11.18
CA GLN A 77 13.30 -4.46 -11.88
C GLN A 77 12.43 -3.21 -12.02
N PHE A 78 13.08 -2.05 -11.99
CA PHE A 78 12.44 -0.78 -12.29
C PHE A 78 13.16 -0.08 -13.44
N PHE A 79 12.39 0.75 -14.15
CA PHE A 79 12.85 1.61 -15.23
C PHE A 79 12.27 2.99 -15.00
N LYS A 80 13.13 3.97 -14.75
CA LYS A 80 12.78 5.37 -14.66
C LYS A 80 12.87 5.96 -16.04
N TYR A 81 11.75 6.43 -16.56
CA TYR A 81 11.59 6.96 -17.89
C TYR A 81 11.25 8.45 -17.80
N ASN A 82 12.00 9.24 -18.54
CA ASN A 82 11.73 10.65 -18.70
C ASN A 82 10.92 10.86 -19.97
N GLU A 83 9.71 11.38 -19.81
CA GLU A 83 8.79 11.62 -20.93
C GLU A 83 9.22 12.79 -21.84
N PHE A 84 9.93 13.78 -21.30
CA PHE A 84 10.41 14.93 -22.06
C PHE A 84 11.57 14.55 -22.98
N THR A 85 12.52 13.77 -22.47
CA THR A 85 13.67 13.27 -23.26
C THR A 85 13.37 11.97 -23.99
N ARG A 86 12.21 11.36 -23.72
CA ARG A 86 11.76 10.07 -24.25
C ARG A 86 12.78 8.95 -24.04
N SER A 87 13.40 8.91 -22.86
CA SER A 87 14.51 7.97 -22.58
C SER A 87 14.46 7.42 -21.16
N VAL A 88 14.96 6.20 -20.99
CA VAL A 88 15.21 5.63 -19.66
C VAL A 88 16.42 6.31 -19.05
N THR A 89 16.23 6.98 -17.91
CA THR A 89 17.28 7.71 -17.18
C THR A 89 17.92 6.86 -16.09
N MET A 90 17.23 5.84 -15.59
CA MET A 90 17.74 4.93 -14.58
C MET A 90 17.04 3.57 -14.70
N ALA A 91 17.79 2.49 -14.47
CA ALA A 91 17.22 1.16 -14.35
C ALA A 91 17.97 0.36 -13.29
N GLY A 92 17.27 -0.55 -12.61
CA GLY A 92 17.89 -1.32 -11.55
C GLY A 92 16.96 -2.36 -10.93
N LYS A 93 17.41 -2.95 -9.83
CA LYS A 93 16.54 -3.78 -9.00
C LYS A 93 15.55 -2.89 -8.27
N PHE A 94 14.29 -3.29 -8.27
CA PHE A 94 13.25 -2.59 -7.54
C PHE A 94 13.48 -2.75 -6.04
N ASP A 95 13.58 -1.61 -5.35
CA ASP A 95 13.58 -1.49 -3.89
C ASP A 95 12.62 -0.34 -3.53
N ALA A 96 11.80 -0.51 -2.49
CA ALA A 96 10.88 0.53 -2.04
C ALA A 96 11.63 1.79 -1.56
N GLU A 97 12.93 1.65 -1.20
CA GLU A 97 13.83 2.76 -0.92
C GLU A 97 13.88 3.80 -2.04
N ILE A 98 13.64 3.41 -3.30
CA ILE A 98 13.59 4.38 -4.40
C ILE A 98 12.48 5.40 -4.17
N PHE A 99 11.38 5.05 -3.50
CA PHE A 99 10.31 5.98 -3.16
C PHE A 99 10.49 6.63 -1.78
N GLY A 100 11.66 6.50 -1.17
CA GLY A 100 11.91 6.92 0.21
C GLY A 100 11.17 6.07 1.24
N ILE A 101 10.58 4.94 0.82
CA ILE A 101 9.89 4.01 1.71
C ILE A 101 10.96 3.08 2.28
N MET A 102 11.41 3.42 3.48
CA MET A 102 12.27 2.56 4.27
C MET A 102 11.44 1.41 4.83
N CYS A 103 11.48 0.24 4.17
CA CYS A 103 10.91 -0.98 4.76
C CYS A 103 11.73 -1.35 6.00
N PRO A 104 11.16 -1.29 7.21
CA PRO A 104 11.91 -1.62 8.42
C PRO A 104 12.38 -3.06 8.31
N LYS A 105 13.68 -3.31 8.55
CA LYS A 105 14.21 -4.67 8.57
C LYS A 105 13.40 -5.46 9.61
N ASP A 106 12.85 -6.60 9.17
CA ASP A 106 11.88 -7.41 9.92
C ASP A 106 12.27 -7.67 11.38
N GLY A 107 13.56 -7.67 11.70
CA GLY A 107 14.08 -7.87 13.05
C GLY A 107 13.46 -6.97 14.11
N LEU A 108 13.41 -5.65 13.89
CA LEU A 108 12.91 -4.71 14.90
C LEU A 108 11.38 -4.83 15.07
N LEU A 109 10.65 -4.86 13.97
CA LEU A 109 9.18 -5.02 14.00
C LEU A 109 8.78 -6.38 14.57
N LYS A 110 9.56 -7.44 14.31
CA LYS A 110 9.33 -8.77 14.87
C LYS A 110 9.63 -8.80 16.36
N GLN A 111 10.67 -8.11 16.82
CA GLN A 111 10.94 -7.93 18.26
C GLN A 111 9.83 -7.14 18.95
N LEU A 112 9.40 -6.02 18.37
CA LEU A 112 8.29 -5.24 18.90
C LEU A 112 6.99 -6.06 18.96
N ARG A 113 6.67 -6.80 17.89
CA ARG A 113 5.52 -7.70 17.85
C ARG A 113 5.61 -8.81 18.91
N ALA A 114 6.80 -9.39 19.12
CA ALA A 114 7.01 -10.41 20.14
C ALA A 114 6.83 -9.83 21.56
N LEU A 115 7.31 -8.61 21.79
CA LEU A 115 7.18 -7.91 23.05
C LEU A 115 5.71 -7.54 23.32
N LEU A 116 5.01 -6.97 22.35
CA LEU A 116 3.58 -6.67 22.45
C LEU A 116 2.74 -7.94 22.72
N LYS A 117 3.08 -9.07 22.09
CA LYS A 117 2.43 -10.36 22.39
C LYS A 117 2.64 -10.80 23.84
N LYS A 118 3.85 -10.64 24.39
CA LYS A 118 4.13 -10.95 25.80
C LYS A 118 3.33 -10.06 26.75
N PHE A 119 3.25 -8.76 26.48
CA PHE A 119 2.45 -7.85 27.30
C PHE A 119 0.95 -8.18 27.25
N ALA A 120 0.42 -8.54 26.09
CA ALA A 120 -0.97 -8.98 25.97
C ALA A 120 -1.25 -10.27 26.75
N GLN A 121 -0.30 -11.22 26.75
CA GLN A 121 -0.40 -12.45 27.54
C GLN A 121 -0.33 -12.18 29.04
N ILE A 122 0.58 -11.30 29.48
CA ILE A 122 0.72 -10.89 30.87
C ILE A 122 -0.57 -10.23 31.38
N ARG A 123 -1.21 -9.37 30.56
CA ARG A 123 -2.49 -8.77 30.91
C ARG A 123 -3.60 -9.82 31.11
N ASN A 124 -3.62 -10.88 30.31
CA ASN A 124 -4.57 -11.98 30.48
C ASN A 124 -4.30 -12.83 31.74
N VAL A 125 -3.05 -12.87 32.24
CA VAL A 125 -2.70 -13.55 33.49
C VAL A 125 -3.11 -12.72 34.70
N PHE A 126 -2.84 -11.40 34.67
CA PHE A 126 -3.26 -10.52 35.76
C PHE A 126 -4.78 -10.39 35.88
N SER A 127 -5.53 -10.43 34.78
CA SER A 127 -7.01 -10.49 34.85
C SER A 127 -7.54 -11.79 35.44
N SER A 128 -6.75 -12.86 35.55
CA SER A 128 -7.16 -14.11 36.23
C SER A 128 -6.67 -14.22 37.66
N GLU A 129 -5.73 -13.37 38.08
CA GLU A 129 -5.22 -13.32 39.46
C GLU A 129 -6.06 -12.36 40.31
N ASP A 130 -6.54 -11.25 39.74
CA ASP A 130 -7.46 -10.32 40.43
C ASP A 130 -8.81 -11.01 40.77
N ASP A 131 -9.30 -11.91 39.92
CA ASP A 131 -10.54 -12.69 40.17
C ASP A 131 -10.39 -13.71 41.31
N LEU A 132 -9.16 -14.16 41.62
CA LEU A 132 -8.89 -15.18 42.66
C LEU A 132 -8.55 -14.60 44.03
N GLU A 133 -8.21 -13.30 44.10
CA GLU A 133 -8.05 -12.59 45.39
C GLU A 133 -9.40 -12.10 45.92
N GLU A 134 -10.35 -11.72 45.06
CA GLU A 134 -11.71 -11.31 45.46
C GLU A 134 -12.51 -12.48 46.06
N GLU A 135 -12.43 -13.69 45.48
CA GLU A 135 -13.08 -14.90 46.05
C GLU A 135 -12.48 -15.33 47.41
N ARG A 136 -11.18 -15.10 47.65
CA ARG A 136 -10.53 -15.47 48.93
C ARG A 136 -10.78 -14.51 50.08
N GLU A 137 -11.21 -13.27 49.81
CA GLU A 137 -11.66 -12.35 50.85
C GLU A 137 -13.12 -12.60 51.25
N GLU A 138 -14.00 -12.99 50.32
CA GLU A 138 -15.39 -13.35 50.65
C GLU A 138 -15.49 -14.62 51.51
N GLU A 139 -14.70 -15.67 51.22
CA GLU A 139 -14.69 -16.89 52.04
C GLU A 139 -14.16 -16.65 53.47
N ARG A 140 -13.20 -15.73 53.63
CA ARG A 140 -12.66 -15.38 54.94
C ARG A 140 -13.65 -14.59 55.81
N ASN A 141 -14.56 -13.84 55.19
CA ASN A 141 -15.57 -13.06 55.90
C ASN A 141 -16.76 -13.93 56.37
N PHE A 142 -17.03 -15.05 55.69
CA PHE A 142 -18.08 -16.00 56.09
C PHE A 142 -17.67 -16.94 57.25
N SER A 143 -16.37 -17.12 57.49
CA SER A 143 -15.86 -17.99 58.57
C SER A 143 -15.97 -17.37 59.98
N TYR A 144 -16.30 -16.08 60.11
CA TYR A 144 -16.41 -15.40 61.41
C TYR A 144 -17.86 -15.20 61.90
N ILE A 145 -18.86 -15.78 61.21
CA ILE A 145 -20.29 -15.67 61.55
C ILE A 145 -20.91 -17.07 61.80
N VAL A 146 -20.25 -17.90 62.62
CA VAL A 146 -20.87 -19.10 63.22
C VAL A 146 -20.77 -19.02 64.73
#